data_AF-A0A7V4Q8M9-F1
#
_entry.id   AF-A0A7V4Q8M9-F1
#
_cell.length_a   1.000
_cell.length_b   1.000
_cell.length_c   1.000
_cell.angle_alpha   90.00
_cell.angle_beta   90.00
_cell.angle_gamma   90.00
#
_symmetry.space_group_name_H-M   'P 1'
#
loop_
_entity.id
_entity.type
_entity.pdbx_description
1 polymer ?
#
loop_
_entity_poly.entity_id
_entity_poly.type
_entity_poly.pdbx_seq_one_letter_code
_entity_poly.pdbx_strand_id
1 'polypeptide(L)'
;EMEEVLGQQKRFGELAVEKGLVPADKVQSALVEQQHVKEVRQEKLSAEAASSIRVPAERLDVLVNLVGELVTVQARLSQTATGRADAELCAIAEEVERLTGELRDSALNIRMLPIGSTFSKFKRLVRDLSAELGKEIEMTTVGAETELDKTVIEKLNDPLVHLIRNCLDHGVELPQVRLAKGKPAHGTVHLAAVHSGDSVLITIADDGAGLDRDAIRAKAIERGLIAASAELSDKELFSLIFAPGFSTASQVSSVSGRGVGMDVVKRAIEALRGSVEIASRQGEGTRITVRIPLTLAIIESLLVRIGKDSFMLPLSLVDECIELTREDVARAHGRNLARVRERLVPYIPLRERFGIAGEPPQIEQIVITEVNGQRVGFVVDQVIGEHQTVIKSLGRAYKSSQGISGATILGDGSVALILDIPQLLQSVQAEAA
;
A
#
# COMPACT_ATOMS: atom_id res chain seq x y z
N GLU A 1 18.77 48.82 3.51
CA GLU A 1 20.12 48.31 3.87
C GLU A 1 20.52 47.03 3.11
N MET A 2 20.02 45.81 3.41
CA MET A 2 20.46 44.59 2.66
C MET A 2 20.10 44.58 1.16
N GLU A 3 18.89 45.04 0.79
CA GLU A 3 18.50 45.19 -0.62
C GLU A 3 19.30 46.28 -1.37
N GLU A 4 19.74 47.30 -0.65
CA GLU A 4 20.59 48.38 -1.17
C GLU A 4 22.01 47.88 -1.48
N VAL A 5 22.55 47.02 -0.62
CA VAL A 5 23.84 46.36 -0.83
C VAL A 5 23.76 45.32 -1.95
N LEU A 6 22.67 44.56 -2.03
CA LEU A 6 22.42 43.60 -3.13
C LEU A 6 22.18 44.31 -4.47
N GLY A 7 21.57 45.49 -4.46
CA GLY A 7 21.35 46.32 -5.64
C GLY A 7 22.63 46.91 -6.25
N GLN A 8 23.73 46.97 -5.49
CA GLN A 8 25.04 47.43 -5.96
C GLN A 8 25.86 46.33 -6.68
N GLN A 9 25.39 45.08 -6.65
CA GLN A 9 26.11 43.97 -7.27
C GLN A 9 25.86 43.95 -8.79
N LYS A 10 26.88 44.27 -9.58
CA LYS A 10 26.82 44.21 -11.06
C LYS A 10 26.33 42.85 -11.52
N ARG A 11 25.38 42.83 -12.45
CA ARG A 11 24.80 41.58 -12.97
C ARG A 11 25.82 40.83 -13.81
N PHE A 12 25.71 39.50 -13.87
CA PHE A 12 26.64 38.66 -14.63
C PHE A 12 26.83 39.11 -16.09
N GLY A 13 25.74 39.53 -16.76
CA GLY A 13 25.81 40.05 -18.13
C GLY A 13 26.62 41.34 -18.25
N GLU A 14 26.57 42.23 -17.25
CA GLU A 14 27.35 43.48 -17.22
C GLU A 14 28.83 43.19 -16.99
N LEU A 15 29.14 42.25 -16.10
CA LEU A 15 30.51 41.77 -15.84
C LEU A 15 31.11 41.07 -17.08
N ALA A 16 30.31 40.31 -17.82
CA ALA A 16 30.75 39.62 -19.04
C ALA A 16 31.08 40.60 -20.18
N VAL A 17 30.35 41.71 -20.29
CA VAL A 17 30.63 42.80 -21.24
C VAL A 17 31.88 43.58 -20.84
N GLU A 18 32.02 43.92 -19.55
CA GLU A 18 33.18 44.64 -19.01
C GLU A 18 34.49 43.84 -19.15
N LYS A 19 34.40 42.51 -19.07
CA LYS A 19 35.54 41.59 -19.31
C LYS A 19 35.80 41.29 -20.79
N GLY A 20 35.01 41.86 -21.71
CA GLY A 20 35.14 41.63 -23.16
C GLY A 20 34.81 40.21 -23.61
N LEU A 21 34.17 39.41 -22.75
CA LEU A 21 33.82 38.01 -23.04
C LEU A 21 32.62 37.90 -23.98
N VAL A 22 31.71 38.88 -23.94
CA VAL A 22 30.49 38.93 -24.75
C VAL A 22 30.20 40.37 -25.16
N PRO A 23 29.87 40.66 -26.44
CA PRO A 23 29.49 42.00 -26.85
C PRO A 23 28.10 42.39 -26.33
N ALA A 24 27.89 43.69 -26.09
CA ALA A 24 26.72 44.22 -25.38
C ALA A 24 25.39 43.95 -26.10
N ASP A 25 25.41 43.86 -27.43
CA ASP A 25 24.28 43.50 -28.30
C ASP A 25 23.77 42.07 -28.02
N LYS A 26 24.67 41.12 -27.79
CA LYS A 26 24.30 39.73 -27.44
C LYS A 26 23.69 39.62 -26.05
N VAL A 27 24.16 40.41 -25.09
CA VAL A 27 23.54 40.45 -23.75
C VAL A 27 22.15 41.08 -23.80
N GLN A 28 21.97 42.13 -24.61
CA GLN A 28 20.66 42.75 -24.85
C GLN A 28 19.69 41.76 -25.51
N SER A 29 20.13 41.02 -26.53
CA SER A 29 19.33 39.98 -27.19
C SER A 29 18.92 38.86 -26.22
N ALA A 30 19.85 38.40 -25.39
CA ALA A 30 19.58 37.36 -24.38
C ALA A 30 18.62 37.84 -23.28
N LEU A 31 18.68 39.13 -22.91
CA LEU A 31 17.74 39.74 -21.96
C LEU A 31 16.32 39.82 -22.52
N VAL A 32 16.17 40.21 -23.79
CA VAL A 32 14.87 40.25 -24.48
C VAL A 32 14.28 38.84 -24.59
N GLU A 33 15.10 37.85 -24.96
CA GLU A 33 14.68 36.45 -25.02
C GLU A 33 14.29 35.93 -23.63
N GLN A 34 15.07 36.25 -22.59
CA GLN A 34 14.76 35.87 -21.21
C GLN A 34 13.46 36.52 -20.72
N GLN A 35 13.21 37.80 -21.03
CA GLN A 35 11.96 38.49 -20.68
C GLN A 35 10.77 37.87 -21.40
N HIS A 36 10.88 37.60 -22.69
CA HIS A 36 9.83 36.95 -23.46
C HIS A 36 9.50 35.54 -22.93
N VAL A 37 10.51 34.73 -22.63
CA VAL A 37 10.32 33.40 -21.99
C VAL A 37 9.65 33.54 -20.62
N LYS A 38 9.99 34.58 -19.85
CA LYS A 38 9.40 34.84 -18.54
C LYS A 38 7.94 35.26 -18.66
N GLU A 39 7.61 36.15 -19.59
CA GLU A 39 6.24 36.60 -19.90
C GLU A 39 5.37 35.44 -20.38
N VAL A 40 5.82 34.67 -21.38
CA VAL A 40 5.09 33.50 -21.89
C VAL A 40 4.85 32.47 -20.79
N ARG A 41 5.84 32.24 -19.92
CA ARG A 41 5.68 31.34 -18.76
C ARG A 41 4.68 31.90 -17.74
N GLN A 42 4.65 33.22 -17.53
CA GLN A 42 3.78 33.89 -16.59
C GLN A 42 2.32 33.94 -17.10
N GLU A 43 2.12 34.14 -18.40
CA GLU A 43 0.82 34.01 -19.07
C GLU A 43 0.29 32.58 -19.06
N LYS A 44 1.17 31.59 -19.26
CA LYS A 44 0.77 30.18 -19.16
C LYS A 44 0.37 29.79 -17.74
N LEU A 45 1.13 30.25 -16.73
CA LEU A 45 0.79 30.07 -15.32
C LEU A 45 -0.52 30.77 -14.93
N SER A 46 -0.81 31.95 -15.48
CA SER A 46 -2.06 32.67 -15.20
C SER A 46 -3.27 32.04 -15.88
N ALA A 47 -3.12 31.50 -17.10
CA ALA A 47 -4.16 30.75 -17.80
C ALA A 47 -4.46 29.39 -17.14
N GLU A 48 -3.42 28.68 -16.67
CA GLU A 48 -3.57 27.45 -15.86
C GLU A 48 -4.21 27.75 -14.49
N ALA A 49 -3.88 28.89 -13.87
CA ALA A 49 -4.52 29.34 -12.63
C ALA A 49 -5.99 29.78 -12.83
N ALA A 50 -6.35 30.31 -14.00
CA ALA A 50 -7.73 30.68 -14.32
C ALA A 50 -8.65 29.47 -14.59
N SER A 51 -8.07 28.32 -14.93
CA SER A 51 -8.79 27.06 -15.20
C SER A 51 -8.71 26.04 -14.04
N SER A 52 -7.95 26.33 -12.98
CA SER A 52 -7.79 25.43 -11.83
C SER A 52 -8.32 26.07 -10.54
N ILE A 53 -9.10 25.29 -9.79
CA ILE A 53 -9.62 25.70 -8.48
C ILE A 53 -8.77 25.02 -7.40
N ARG A 54 -8.10 25.83 -6.57
CA ARG A 54 -7.37 25.31 -5.42
C ARG A 54 -8.32 25.05 -4.26
N VAL A 55 -8.53 23.78 -3.94
CA VAL A 55 -9.37 23.35 -2.82
C VAL A 55 -8.49 22.83 -1.67
N PRO A 56 -8.71 23.25 -0.41
CA PRO A 56 -8.06 22.64 0.75
C PRO A 56 -8.36 21.14 0.83
N ALA A 57 -7.36 20.32 1.18
CA ALA A 57 -7.49 18.87 1.19
C ALA A 57 -8.60 18.39 2.15
N GLU A 58 -8.75 19.08 3.26
CA GLU A 58 -9.74 18.77 4.30
C GLU A 58 -11.19 18.86 3.77
N ARG A 59 -11.44 19.71 2.76
CA ARG A 59 -12.78 19.78 2.12
C ARG A 59 -13.07 18.57 1.25
N LEU A 60 -12.05 18.06 0.55
CA LEU A 60 -12.17 16.83 -0.24
C LEU A 60 -12.35 15.62 0.68
N ASP A 61 -11.69 15.60 1.84
CA ASP A 61 -11.92 14.56 2.84
C ASP A 61 -13.37 14.55 3.34
N VAL A 62 -13.96 15.73 3.61
CA VAL A 62 -15.37 15.83 3.99
C VAL A 62 -16.29 15.33 2.88
N LEU A 63 -16.05 15.72 1.63
CA LEU A 63 -16.84 15.26 0.48
C LEU A 63 -16.80 13.73 0.38
N VAL A 64 -15.61 13.15 0.48
CA VAL A 64 -15.40 11.70 0.45
C VAL A 64 -16.13 10.99 1.60
N ASN A 65 -16.08 11.54 2.82
CA ASN A 65 -16.79 10.96 3.95
C ASN A 65 -18.30 10.98 3.74
N LEU A 66 -18.86 12.08 3.21
CA LEU A 66 -20.27 12.20 2.89
C LEU A 66 -20.70 11.19 1.81
N VAL A 67 -19.88 11.00 0.78
CA VAL A 67 -20.10 9.95 -0.23
C VAL A 67 -20.10 8.57 0.41
N GLY A 68 -19.18 8.29 1.33
CA GLY A 68 -19.14 7.01 2.06
C GLY A 68 -20.39 6.78 2.94
N GLU A 69 -20.89 7.83 3.59
CA GLU A 69 -22.17 7.78 4.31
C GLU A 69 -23.36 7.59 3.36
N LEU A 70 -23.35 8.21 2.19
CA LEU A 70 -24.37 8.04 1.17
C LEU A 70 -24.42 6.59 0.66
N VAL A 71 -23.26 5.97 0.39
CA VAL A 71 -23.17 4.54 0.04
C VAL A 71 -23.79 3.66 1.14
N THR A 72 -23.57 4.02 2.42
CA THR A 72 -24.15 3.29 3.55
C THR A 72 -25.68 3.41 3.57
N VAL A 73 -26.22 4.62 3.36
CA VAL A 73 -27.66 4.88 3.30
C VAL A 73 -28.29 4.21 2.08
N GLN A 74 -27.62 4.23 0.93
CA GLN A 74 -28.05 3.56 -0.28
C GLN A 74 -28.14 2.05 -0.09
N ALA A 75 -27.14 1.42 0.54
CA ALA A 75 -27.20 -0.01 0.86
C ALA A 75 -28.40 -0.35 1.76
N ARG A 76 -28.72 0.51 2.75
CA ARG A 76 -29.93 0.38 3.57
C ARG A 76 -31.21 0.48 2.75
N LEU A 77 -31.27 1.42 1.81
CA LEU A 77 -32.41 1.62 0.93
C LEU A 77 -32.65 0.35 0.11
N SER A 78 -31.62 -0.19 -0.53
CA SER A 78 -31.70 -1.45 -1.29
C SER A 78 -32.19 -2.60 -0.42
N GLN A 79 -31.61 -2.79 0.77
CA GLN A 79 -32.03 -3.85 1.69
C GLN A 79 -33.51 -3.71 2.12
N THR A 80 -33.96 -2.47 2.39
CA THR A 80 -35.34 -2.19 2.79
C THR A 80 -36.32 -2.42 1.64
N ALA A 81 -35.93 -2.05 0.42
CA ALA A 81 -36.70 -2.27 -0.80
C ALA A 81 -36.93 -3.76 -1.04
N THR A 82 -35.85 -4.55 -1.03
CA THR A 82 -35.89 -6.01 -1.20
C THR A 82 -36.73 -6.66 -0.10
N GLY A 83 -36.55 -6.26 1.17
CA GLY A 83 -37.29 -6.81 2.30
C GLY A 83 -38.81 -6.54 2.26
N ARG A 84 -39.23 -5.46 1.58
CA ARG A 84 -40.65 -5.14 1.35
C ARG A 84 -41.24 -5.83 0.12
N ALA A 85 -40.41 -6.44 -0.72
CA ALA A 85 -40.81 -7.03 -2.01
C ALA A 85 -41.60 -6.04 -2.91
N ASP A 86 -41.27 -4.75 -2.82
CA ASP A 86 -41.89 -3.68 -3.60
C ASP A 86 -41.04 -3.41 -4.85
N ALA A 87 -41.58 -3.79 -6.02
CA ALA A 87 -40.86 -3.71 -7.29
C ALA A 87 -40.54 -2.26 -7.71
N GLU A 88 -41.41 -1.31 -7.41
CA GLU A 88 -41.19 0.10 -7.74
C GLU A 88 -40.08 0.68 -6.84
N LEU A 89 -40.12 0.34 -5.55
CA LEU A 89 -39.09 0.76 -4.61
C LEU A 89 -37.72 0.13 -4.92
N CYS A 90 -37.69 -1.13 -5.37
CA CYS A 90 -36.45 -1.78 -5.83
C CYS A 90 -35.85 -1.06 -7.04
N ALA A 91 -36.66 -0.70 -8.04
CA ALA A 91 -36.18 0.03 -9.21
C ALA A 91 -35.59 1.40 -8.85
N ILE A 92 -36.23 2.13 -7.92
CA ILE A 92 -35.71 3.41 -7.40
C ILE A 92 -34.40 3.20 -6.63
N ALA A 93 -34.30 2.15 -5.82
CA ALA A 93 -33.10 1.84 -5.07
C ALA A 93 -31.90 1.51 -5.98
N GLU A 94 -32.13 0.77 -7.06
CA GLU A 94 -31.12 0.49 -8.10
C GLU A 94 -30.67 1.77 -8.83
N GLU A 95 -31.58 2.71 -9.10
CA GLU A 95 -31.21 4.00 -9.70
C GLU A 95 -30.35 4.85 -8.75
N VAL A 96 -30.70 4.89 -7.45
CA VAL A 96 -29.91 5.56 -6.42
C VAL A 96 -28.53 4.92 -6.27
N GLU A 97 -28.44 3.59 -6.36
CA GLU A 97 -27.17 2.85 -6.37
C GLU A 97 -26.25 3.30 -7.50
N ARG A 98 -26.77 3.33 -8.73
CA ARG A 98 -26.02 3.77 -9.91
C ARG A 98 -25.52 5.21 -9.76
N LEU A 99 -26.41 6.14 -9.39
CA LEU A 99 -26.05 7.55 -9.21
C LEU A 99 -25.04 7.77 -8.08
N THR A 100 -25.16 7.01 -6.99
CA THR A 100 -24.21 7.05 -5.87
C THR A 100 -22.84 6.51 -6.28
N GLY A 101 -22.79 5.46 -7.10
CA GLY A 101 -21.57 4.96 -7.71
C GLY A 101 -20.87 6.01 -8.59
N GLU A 102 -21.61 6.67 -9.48
CA GLU A 102 -21.07 7.74 -10.34
C GLU A 102 -20.55 8.94 -9.53
N LEU A 103 -21.27 9.34 -8.49
CA LEU A 103 -20.84 10.42 -7.59
C LEU A 103 -19.57 10.03 -6.83
N ARG A 104 -19.47 8.76 -6.40
CA ARG A 104 -18.29 8.23 -5.72
C ARG A 104 -17.07 8.26 -6.62
N ASP A 105 -17.19 7.75 -7.84
CA ASP A 105 -16.08 7.67 -8.77
C ASP A 105 -15.62 9.09 -9.17
N SER A 106 -16.57 10.02 -9.32
CA SER A 106 -16.27 11.45 -9.53
C SER A 106 -15.53 12.07 -8.34
N ALA A 107 -15.97 11.81 -7.11
CA ALA A 107 -15.34 12.33 -5.90
C ALA A 107 -13.91 11.78 -5.69
N LEU A 108 -13.70 10.50 -6.03
CA LEU A 108 -12.39 9.85 -6.06
C LEU A 108 -11.45 10.56 -7.04
N ASN A 109 -11.89 10.77 -8.28
CA ASN A 109 -11.09 11.38 -9.33
C ASN A 109 -10.64 12.81 -8.99
N ILE A 110 -11.47 13.61 -8.31
CA ILE A 110 -11.12 14.98 -7.88
C ILE A 110 -9.91 14.99 -6.92
N ARG A 111 -9.66 13.90 -6.21
CA ARG A 111 -8.57 13.79 -5.22
C ARG A 111 -7.28 13.20 -5.81
N MET A 112 -7.34 12.65 -7.01
CA MET A 112 -6.21 12.02 -7.66
C MET A 112 -5.17 13.07 -8.10
N LEU A 113 -3.90 12.74 -7.92
CA LEU A 113 -2.76 13.56 -8.33
C LEU A 113 -1.75 12.69 -9.07
N PRO A 114 -1.04 13.24 -10.08
CA PRO A 114 0.03 12.51 -10.75
C PRO A 114 1.20 12.23 -9.79
N ILE A 115 1.65 10.97 -9.75
CA ILE A 115 2.77 10.54 -8.90
C ILE A 115 4.12 11.17 -9.31
N GLY A 116 4.24 11.71 -10.52
CA GLY A 116 5.47 12.27 -11.09
C GLY A 116 6.11 13.39 -10.29
N SER A 117 5.32 14.13 -9.50
CA SER A 117 5.84 15.12 -8.55
C SER A 117 6.80 14.48 -7.51
N THR A 118 6.54 13.24 -7.13
CA THR A 118 7.37 12.44 -6.23
C THR A 118 8.61 11.89 -6.94
N PHE A 119 8.48 11.47 -8.20
CA PHE A 119 9.60 10.95 -9.01
C PHE A 119 10.74 11.97 -9.14
N SER A 120 10.39 13.25 -9.28
CA SER A 120 11.36 14.34 -9.33
C SER A 120 12.19 14.47 -8.06
N LYS A 121 11.59 14.20 -6.89
CA LYS A 121 12.29 14.19 -5.60
C LYS A 121 13.22 12.98 -5.51
N PHE A 122 12.77 11.81 -5.96
CA PHE A 122 13.58 10.59 -5.96
C PHE A 122 14.78 10.68 -6.89
N LYS A 123 14.66 11.33 -8.06
CA LYS A 123 15.82 11.59 -8.94
C LYS A 123 16.92 12.38 -8.22
N ARG A 124 16.54 13.39 -7.42
CA ARG A 124 17.49 14.17 -6.61
C ARG A 124 18.12 13.31 -5.51
N LEU A 125 17.30 12.55 -4.78
CA LEU A 125 17.78 11.63 -3.75
C LEU A 125 18.78 10.61 -4.29
N VAL A 126 18.49 9.99 -5.45
CA VAL A 126 19.40 9.04 -6.09
C VAL A 126 20.73 9.72 -6.42
N ARG A 127 20.70 10.93 -7.00
CA ARG A 127 21.92 11.67 -7.34
C ARG A 127 22.78 11.97 -6.12
N ASP A 128 22.17 12.45 -5.05
CA ASP A 128 22.87 12.81 -3.81
C ASP A 128 23.49 11.57 -3.14
N LEU A 129 22.72 10.49 -3.03
CA LEU A 129 23.17 9.24 -2.40
C LEU A 129 24.21 8.49 -3.26
N SER A 130 24.11 8.59 -4.59
CA SER A 130 25.12 8.02 -5.49
C SER A 130 26.49 8.67 -5.28
N ALA A 131 26.52 10.00 -5.09
CA ALA A 131 27.75 10.73 -4.79
C ALA A 131 28.32 10.35 -3.41
N GLU A 132 27.46 10.19 -2.40
CA GLU A 132 27.87 9.77 -1.05
C GLU A 132 28.48 8.36 -1.04
N LEU A 133 27.89 7.43 -1.80
CA LEU A 133 28.32 6.03 -1.87
C LEU A 133 29.46 5.78 -2.86
N GLY A 134 29.87 6.79 -3.64
CA GLY A 134 30.87 6.64 -4.70
C GLY A 134 30.42 5.73 -5.85
N LYS A 135 29.11 5.68 -6.13
CA LYS A 135 28.53 4.89 -7.22
C LYS A 135 28.06 5.80 -8.35
N GLU A 136 28.15 5.33 -9.59
CA GLU A 136 27.60 6.03 -10.76
C GLU A 136 26.24 5.42 -11.08
N ILE A 137 25.14 6.16 -10.87
CA ILE A 137 23.79 5.60 -10.99
C ILE A 137 22.88 6.59 -11.71
N GLU A 138 22.19 6.09 -12.73
CA GLU A 138 21.15 6.81 -13.46
C GLU A 138 19.76 6.36 -13.02
N MET A 139 18.86 7.32 -12.76
CA MET A 139 17.46 7.03 -12.45
C MET A 139 16.56 7.30 -13.66
N THR A 140 15.94 6.24 -14.18
CA THR A 140 14.93 6.33 -15.24
C THR A 140 13.52 6.23 -14.66
N THR A 141 12.56 6.91 -15.28
CA THR A 141 11.18 6.99 -14.78
C THR A 141 10.16 6.83 -15.90
N VAL A 142 9.13 6.02 -15.68
CA VAL A 142 8.00 5.82 -16.62
C VAL A 142 6.67 5.94 -15.88
N GLY A 143 5.64 6.48 -16.54
CA GLY A 143 4.31 6.60 -15.95
C GLY A 143 4.22 7.66 -14.85
N ALA A 144 4.91 8.78 -15.01
CA ALA A 144 4.89 9.89 -14.07
C ALA A 144 3.51 10.59 -14.03
N GLU A 145 2.74 10.45 -15.09
CA GLU A 145 1.36 10.89 -15.26
C GLU A 145 0.35 10.01 -14.51
N THR A 146 0.75 8.81 -14.07
CA THR A 146 -0.13 7.88 -13.35
C THR A 146 -0.70 8.55 -12.11
N GLU A 147 -2.02 8.60 -12.03
CA GLU A 147 -2.72 9.29 -10.96
C GLU A 147 -2.93 8.37 -9.75
N LEU A 148 -2.78 8.93 -8.56
CA LEU A 148 -2.95 8.27 -7.27
C LEU A 148 -3.53 9.25 -6.25
N ASP A 149 -4.18 8.71 -5.24
CA ASP A 149 -4.71 9.49 -4.12
C ASP A 149 -3.60 10.28 -3.42
N LYS A 150 -3.83 11.58 -3.15
CA LYS A 150 -2.85 12.44 -2.48
C LYS A 150 -2.32 11.83 -1.17
N THR A 151 -3.18 11.29 -0.32
CA THR A 151 -2.76 10.74 0.98
C THR A 151 -1.99 9.44 0.81
N VAL A 152 -2.31 8.66 -0.23
CA VAL A 152 -1.55 7.47 -0.60
C VAL A 152 -0.15 7.89 -1.07
N ILE A 153 -0.02 8.91 -1.92
CA ILE A 153 1.28 9.45 -2.34
C ILE A 153 2.12 9.89 -1.14
N GLU A 154 1.52 10.62 -0.19
CA GLU A 154 2.21 11.09 1.01
C GLU A 154 2.69 9.92 1.90
N LYS A 155 1.85 8.91 2.11
CA LYS A 155 2.18 7.73 2.92
C LYS A 155 3.15 6.77 2.23
N LEU A 156 3.19 6.73 0.90
CA LEU A 156 4.13 5.91 0.12
C LEU A 156 5.52 6.52 0.01
N ASN A 157 5.67 7.81 0.27
CA ASN A 157 6.95 8.50 0.09
C ASN A 157 8.08 7.83 0.90
N ASP A 158 7.89 7.65 2.21
CA ASP A 158 8.89 7.05 3.08
C ASP A 158 9.21 5.57 2.71
N PRO A 159 8.22 4.68 2.48
CA PRO A 159 8.45 3.34 1.93
C PRO A 159 9.27 3.32 0.64
N LEU A 160 8.93 4.16 -0.34
CA LEU A 160 9.62 4.19 -1.63
C LEU A 160 11.05 4.74 -1.50
N VAL A 161 11.27 5.75 -0.65
CA VAL A 161 12.63 6.22 -0.31
C VAL A 161 13.49 5.07 0.22
N HIS A 162 12.93 4.26 1.11
CA HIS A 162 13.65 3.14 1.72
C HIS A 162 13.98 2.05 0.69
N LEU A 163 13.02 1.69 -0.17
CA LEU A 163 13.26 0.72 -1.24
C LEU A 163 14.33 1.19 -2.22
N ILE A 164 14.27 2.46 -2.64
CA ILE A 164 15.28 3.08 -3.52
C ILE A 164 16.65 3.09 -2.84
N ARG A 165 16.73 3.43 -1.55
CA ARG A 165 17.98 3.37 -0.80
C ARG A 165 18.57 1.97 -0.78
N ASN A 166 17.77 0.92 -0.57
CA ASN A 166 18.27 -0.46 -0.58
C ASN A 166 18.81 -0.86 -1.96
N CYS A 167 18.16 -0.43 -3.05
CA CYS A 167 18.72 -0.59 -4.40
C CYS A 167 20.09 0.11 -4.55
N LEU A 168 20.25 1.29 -3.96
CA LEU A 168 21.49 2.08 -4.05
C LEU A 168 22.61 1.53 -3.15
N ASP A 169 22.31 1.15 -1.90
CA ASP A 169 23.28 0.69 -0.91
C ASP A 169 23.75 -0.75 -1.20
N HIS A 170 22.80 -1.64 -1.45
CA HIS A 170 23.04 -3.08 -1.53
C HIS A 170 22.85 -3.67 -2.93
N GLY A 171 21.97 -3.08 -3.75
CA GLY A 171 21.71 -3.56 -5.11
C GLY A 171 22.84 -3.24 -6.07
N VAL A 172 23.03 -1.95 -6.36
CA VAL A 172 24.00 -1.47 -7.35
C VAL A 172 25.42 -1.52 -6.80
N GLU A 173 26.34 -2.08 -7.58
CA GLU A 173 27.74 -2.27 -7.19
C GLU A 173 28.60 -1.04 -7.53
N LEU A 174 29.83 -0.98 -6.98
CA LEU A 174 30.80 0.04 -7.37
C LEU A 174 31.18 -0.08 -8.85
N PRO A 175 31.50 1.04 -9.55
CA PRO A 175 31.81 1.02 -10.98
C PRO A 175 32.89 0.01 -11.38
N GLN A 176 33.93 -0.12 -10.55
CA GLN A 176 35.03 -1.07 -10.77
C GLN A 176 34.56 -2.53 -10.71
N VAL A 177 33.66 -2.86 -9.77
CA VAL A 177 33.09 -4.21 -9.62
C VAL A 177 32.17 -4.53 -10.79
N ARG A 178 31.39 -3.55 -11.25
CA ARG A 178 30.51 -3.70 -12.41
C ARG A 178 31.29 -4.00 -13.68
N LEU A 179 32.35 -3.24 -13.94
CA LEU A 179 33.24 -3.47 -15.09
C LEU A 179 33.91 -4.85 -15.02
N ALA A 180 34.35 -5.29 -13.85
CA ALA A 180 34.92 -6.62 -13.66
C ALA A 180 33.91 -7.75 -13.95
N LYS A 181 32.62 -7.49 -13.75
CA LYS A 181 31.51 -8.40 -14.08
C LYS A 181 30.95 -8.21 -15.49
N GLY A 182 31.58 -7.39 -16.33
CA GLY A 182 31.16 -7.13 -17.71
C GLY A 182 29.92 -6.24 -17.84
N LYS A 183 29.53 -5.54 -16.78
CA LYS A 183 28.39 -4.62 -16.75
C LYS A 183 28.85 -3.18 -17.01
N PRO A 184 27.96 -2.29 -17.50
CA PRO A 184 28.28 -0.87 -17.62
C PRO A 184 28.71 -0.26 -16.29
N ALA A 185 29.67 0.69 -16.32
CA ALA A 185 30.16 1.36 -15.12
C ALA A 185 29.05 2.10 -14.36
N HIS A 186 28.11 2.71 -15.09
CA HIS A 186 26.90 3.27 -14.52
C HIS A 186 25.86 2.17 -14.27
N GLY A 187 25.25 2.17 -13.08
CA GLY A 187 24.07 1.40 -12.77
C GLY A 187 22.79 2.13 -13.16
N THR A 188 21.70 1.41 -13.31
CA THR A 188 20.38 1.96 -13.61
C THR A 188 19.38 1.56 -12.52
N VAL A 189 18.67 2.56 -11.99
CA VAL A 189 17.48 2.35 -11.16
C VAL A 189 16.27 2.87 -11.93
N HIS A 190 15.34 1.97 -12.22
CA HIS A 190 14.12 2.25 -12.95
C HIS A 190 12.93 2.32 -11.99
N LEU A 191 12.19 3.43 -12.04
CA LEU A 191 10.94 3.61 -11.30
C LEU A 191 9.78 3.75 -12.28
N ALA A 192 8.83 2.83 -12.26
CA ALA A 192 7.64 2.86 -13.07
C ALA A 192 6.38 2.91 -12.20
N ALA A 193 5.36 3.62 -12.65
CA ALA A 193 3.99 3.49 -12.13
C ALA A 193 3.05 3.20 -13.30
N VAL A 194 2.17 2.22 -13.15
CA VAL A 194 1.22 1.82 -14.21
C VAL A 194 -0.12 1.46 -13.56
N HIS A 195 -1.22 1.94 -14.15
CA HIS A 195 -2.57 1.49 -13.79
C HIS A 195 -2.80 0.06 -14.29
N SER A 196 -3.31 -0.80 -13.40
CA SER A 196 -3.60 -2.21 -13.66
C SER A 196 -4.92 -2.56 -13.00
N GLY A 197 -6.02 -2.43 -13.77
CA GLY A 197 -7.36 -2.67 -13.28
C GLY A 197 -7.75 -1.66 -12.20
N ASP A 198 -8.08 -2.15 -11.01
CA ASP A 198 -8.47 -1.40 -9.82
C ASP A 198 -7.26 -1.00 -8.93
N SER A 199 -6.04 -1.20 -9.42
CA SER A 199 -4.82 -0.96 -8.66
C SER A 199 -3.76 -0.22 -9.47
N VAL A 200 -2.82 0.41 -8.78
CA VAL A 200 -1.60 0.97 -9.35
C VAL A 200 -0.42 0.10 -8.97
N LEU A 201 0.33 -0.31 -9.97
CA LEU A 201 1.58 -1.04 -9.80
C LEU A 201 2.75 -0.04 -9.86
N ILE A 202 3.41 0.13 -8.73
CA ILE A 202 4.65 0.92 -8.62
C ILE A 202 5.81 -0.07 -8.60
N THR A 203 6.68 0.00 -9.60
CA THR A 203 7.82 -0.92 -9.75
C THR A 203 9.13 -0.16 -9.59
N ILE A 204 9.98 -0.64 -8.69
CA ILE A 204 11.38 -0.21 -8.55
C ILE A 204 12.24 -1.37 -9.03
N ALA A 205 13.07 -1.16 -10.05
CA ALA A 205 14.00 -2.16 -10.54
C ALA A 205 15.42 -1.61 -10.62
N ASP A 206 16.40 -2.39 -10.20
CA ASP A 206 17.82 -2.11 -10.38
C ASP A 206 18.47 -3.18 -11.26
N ASP A 207 19.57 -2.81 -11.89
CA ASP A 207 20.44 -3.72 -12.64
C ASP A 207 21.66 -4.13 -11.82
N GLY A 208 21.49 -4.29 -10.50
CA GLY A 208 22.56 -4.54 -9.54
C GLY A 208 23.05 -5.99 -9.49
N ALA A 209 23.59 -6.38 -8.33
CA ALA A 209 24.07 -7.74 -8.08
C ALA A 209 22.95 -8.78 -7.91
N GLY A 210 21.70 -8.33 -7.73
CA GLY A 210 20.60 -9.19 -7.31
C GLY A 210 20.72 -9.66 -5.86
N LEU A 211 19.74 -10.45 -5.43
CA LEU A 211 19.70 -11.01 -4.08
C LEU A 211 20.45 -12.35 -4.02
N ASP A 212 21.25 -12.52 -2.97
CA ASP A 212 21.94 -13.78 -2.70
C ASP A 212 20.98 -14.78 -2.04
N ARG A 213 20.54 -15.75 -2.83
CA ARG A 213 19.58 -16.78 -2.43
C ARG A 213 20.09 -17.59 -1.24
N ASP A 214 21.35 -18.01 -1.29
CA ASP A 214 21.93 -18.90 -0.28
C ASP A 214 22.17 -18.16 1.03
N ALA A 215 22.62 -16.90 0.97
CA ALA A 215 22.77 -16.06 2.15
C ALA A 215 21.42 -15.79 2.84
N ILE A 216 20.36 -15.49 2.07
CA ILE A 216 19.01 -15.28 2.61
C ILE A 216 18.49 -16.56 3.27
N ARG A 217 18.66 -17.71 2.60
CA ARG A 217 18.25 -19.01 3.13
C ARG A 217 18.99 -19.36 4.43
N ALA A 218 20.31 -19.20 4.45
CA ALA A 218 21.12 -19.44 5.64
C ALA A 218 20.68 -18.57 6.82
N LYS A 219 20.41 -17.26 6.57
CA LYS A 219 19.94 -16.34 7.60
C LYS A 219 18.53 -16.68 8.09
N ALA A 220 17.65 -17.13 7.20
CA ALA A 220 16.29 -17.55 7.55
C ALA A 220 16.29 -18.81 8.43
N ILE A 221 17.19 -19.77 8.17
CA ILE A 221 17.38 -20.96 9.00
C ILE A 221 17.95 -20.57 10.38
N GLU A 222 18.98 -19.72 10.42
CA GLU A 222 19.59 -19.24 11.67
C GLU A 222 18.58 -18.57 12.59
N ARG A 223 17.62 -17.83 12.01
CA ARG A 223 16.54 -17.15 12.75
C ARG A 223 15.30 -18.00 13.00
N GLY A 224 15.31 -19.28 12.61
CA GLY A 224 14.18 -20.20 12.80
C GLY A 224 12.93 -19.85 11.99
N LEU A 225 13.06 -19.04 10.92
CA LEU A 225 11.93 -18.69 10.05
C LEU A 225 11.55 -19.85 9.11
N ILE A 226 12.53 -20.69 8.76
CA ILE A 226 12.34 -21.86 7.90
C ILE A 226 13.15 -23.04 8.42
N ALA A 227 12.66 -24.26 8.21
CA ALA A 227 13.43 -25.48 8.44
C ALA A 227 14.51 -25.64 7.36
N ALA A 228 15.64 -26.28 7.70
CA ALA A 228 16.71 -26.53 6.74
C ALA A 228 16.25 -27.36 5.51
N SER A 229 15.28 -28.24 5.72
CA SER A 229 14.65 -29.08 4.68
C SER A 229 13.52 -28.39 3.91
N ALA A 230 13.17 -27.14 4.21
CA ALA A 230 12.06 -26.46 3.54
C ALA A 230 12.40 -26.16 2.08
N GLU A 231 11.63 -26.70 1.14
CA GLU A 231 11.72 -26.31 -0.27
C GLU A 231 10.81 -25.10 -0.51
N LEU A 232 11.42 -23.98 -0.89
CA LEU A 232 10.72 -22.72 -1.15
C LEU A 232 11.06 -22.26 -2.57
N SER A 233 10.06 -21.73 -3.25
CA SER A 233 10.26 -20.96 -4.48
C SER A 233 11.08 -19.69 -4.19
N ASP A 234 11.71 -19.11 -5.22
CA ASP A 234 12.43 -17.84 -5.08
C ASP A 234 11.53 -16.72 -4.52
N LYS A 235 10.26 -16.71 -4.94
CA LYS A 235 9.27 -15.73 -4.49
C LYS A 235 9.02 -15.83 -2.98
N GLU A 236 8.78 -17.04 -2.49
CA GLU A 236 8.56 -17.29 -1.05
C GLU A 236 9.81 -16.96 -0.24
N LEU A 237 10.98 -17.36 -0.72
CA LEU A 237 12.25 -17.10 -0.04
C LEU A 237 12.55 -15.60 0.07
N PHE A 238 12.41 -14.84 -1.02
CA PHE A 238 12.63 -13.40 -1.00
C PHE A 238 11.57 -12.65 -0.19
N SER A 239 10.36 -13.21 -0.04
CA SER A 239 9.33 -12.63 0.82
C SER A 239 9.72 -12.64 2.31
N LEU A 240 10.63 -13.52 2.72
CA LEU A 240 11.19 -13.55 4.08
C LEU A 240 12.00 -12.30 4.42
N ILE A 241 12.46 -11.53 3.42
CA ILE A 241 13.15 -10.25 3.64
C ILE A 241 12.29 -9.27 4.43
N PHE A 242 10.96 -9.38 4.31
CA PHE A 242 10.02 -8.55 5.04
C PHE A 242 9.65 -9.08 6.43
N ALA A 243 10.20 -10.22 6.86
CA ALA A 243 9.93 -10.74 8.18
C ALA A 243 10.51 -9.80 9.27
N PRO A 244 9.82 -9.65 10.42
CA PRO A 244 10.28 -8.77 11.50
C PRO A 244 11.72 -9.08 11.92
N GLY A 245 12.56 -8.04 11.94
CA GLY A 245 13.97 -8.17 12.30
C GLY A 245 14.84 -8.91 11.27
N PHE A 246 14.32 -9.28 10.10
CA PHE A 246 15.12 -9.83 9.01
C PHE A 246 16.02 -8.74 8.43
N SER A 247 17.29 -8.78 8.79
CA SER A 247 18.35 -7.97 8.18
C SER A 247 19.57 -8.85 7.97
N THR A 248 20.16 -8.73 6.80
CA THR A 248 21.42 -9.39 6.44
C THR A 248 22.64 -8.61 6.94
N ALA A 249 22.46 -7.39 7.45
CA ALA A 249 23.56 -6.56 7.93
C ALA A 249 24.07 -7.04 9.30
N SER A 250 25.38 -7.30 9.37
CA SER A 250 26.10 -7.69 10.59
C SER A 250 26.47 -6.50 11.50
N GLN A 251 26.38 -5.26 11.01
CA GLN A 251 26.59 -4.04 11.78
C GLN A 251 25.44 -3.05 11.58
N VAL A 252 25.04 -2.40 12.67
CA VAL A 252 24.13 -1.26 12.65
C VAL A 252 24.90 -0.06 12.10
N SER A 253 24.70 0.31 10.84
CA SER A 253 25.31 1.52 10.29
C SER A 253 24.71 2.76 10.96
N SER A 254 25.56 3.75 11.24
CA SER A 254 25.20 5.01 11.92
C SER A 254 24.15 5.85 11.18
N VAL A 255 23.84 5.52 9.93
CA VAL A 255 22.89 6.26 9.07
C VAL A 255 21.47 5.65 9.11
N SER A 256 21.29 4.48 9.74
CA SER A 256 19.98 3.80 9.88
C SER A 256 19.33 4.00 11.26
N GLY A 257 19.63 5.12 11.92
CA GLY A 257 19.27 5.48 13.30
C GLY A 257 17.79 5.63 13.65
N ARG A 258 16.87 5.00 12.91
CA ARG A 258 15.45 4.85 13.28
C ARG A 258 14.94 3.41 13.28
N GLY A 259 15.80 2.40 13.04
CA GLY A 259 15.36 1.00 13.07
C GLY A 259 14.33 0.67 11.98
N VAL A 260 14.49 1.23 10.79
CA VAL A 260 13.57 1.00 9.67
C VAL A 260 14.06 -0.23 8.91
N GLY A 261 13.49 -1.39 9.24
CA GLY A 261 13.67 -2.62 8.47
C GLY A 261 12.68 -2.69 7.31
N MET A 262 12.87 -3.70 6.45
CA MET A 262 11.93 -4.01 5.38
C MET A 262 10.54 -4.39 5.91
N ASP A 263 10.45 -4.86 7.16
CA ASP A 263 9.19 -5.09 7.88
C ASP A 263 8.37 -3.80 8.06
N VAL A 264 9.00 -2.65 8.31
CA VAL A 264 8.34 -1.35 8.40
C VAL A 264 7.78 -0.93 7.04
N VAL A 265 8.54 -1.16 5.97
CA VAL A 265 8.09 -0.90 4.59
C VAL A 265 6.86 -1.76 4.26
N LYS A 266 6.91 -3.07 4.55
CA LYS A 266 5.77 -3.97 4.32
C LYS A 266 4.54 -3.52 5.10
N ARG A 267 4.67 -3.22 6.39
CA ARG A 267 3.56 -2.73 7.23
C ARG A 267 2.97 -1.41 6.72
N ALA A 268 3.81 -0.48 6.25
CA ALA A 268 3.34 0.77 5.69
C ALA A 268 2.53 0.56 4.39
N ILE A 269 2.96 -0.36 3.54
CA ILE A 269 2.24 -0.75 2.32
C ILE A 269 0.94 -1.50 2.66
N GLU A 270 0.98 -2.44 3.61
CA GLU A 270 -0.20 -3.19 4.10
C GLU A 270 -1.22 -2.27 4.77
N ALA A 271 -0.77 -1.22 5.47
CA ALA A 271 -1.65 -0.21 6.06
C ALA A 271 -2.39 0.63 4.99
N LEU A 272 -1.86 0.65 3.77
CA LEU A 272 -2.52 1.18 2.58
C LEU A 272 -3.33 0.11 1.82
N ARG A 273 -3.46 -1.10 2.39
CA ARG A 273 -4.03 -2.30 1.78
C ARG A 273 -3.33 -2.69 0.47
N GLY A 274 -2.08 -2.27 0.35
CA GLY A 274 -1.22 -2.70 -0.72
C GLY A 274 -0.58 -4.05 -0.47
N SER A 275 0.05 -4.57 -1.51
CA SER A 275 0.97 -5.70 -1.42
C SER A 275 2.32 -5.32 -1.99
N VAL A 276 3.37 -6.00 -1.53
CA VAL A 276 4.72 -5.84 -2.05
C VAL A 276 5.29 -7.21 -2.41
N GLU A 277 5.86 -7.31 -3.59
CA GLU A 277 6.45 -8.52 -4.14
C GLU A 277 7.88 -8.23 -4.60
N ILE A 278 8.79 -9.20 -4.43
CA ILE A 278 10.19 -9.11 -4.88
C ILE A 278 10.46 -10.22 -5.89
N ALA A 279 11.06 -9.86 -7.01
CA ALA A 279 11.66 -10.77 -7.97
C ALA A 279 13.12 -10.36 -8.17
N SER A 280 14.06 -11.29 -8.02
CA SER A 280 15.49 -10.99 -8.15
C SER A 280 16.22 -12.14 -8.81
N ARG A 281 17.29 -11.81 -9.53
CA ARG A 281 18.20 -12.78 -10.15
C ARG A 281 19.63 -12.32 -9.92
N GLN A 282 20.45 -13.24 -9.42
CA GLN A 282 21.84 -12.95 -9.10
C GLN A 282 22.59 -12.54 -10.37
N GLY A 283 23.29 -11.41 -10.30
CA GLY A 283 23.99 -10.79 -11.43
C GLY A 283 23.13 -9.98 -12.39
N GLU A 284 21.80 -10.11 -12.37
CA GLU A 284 20.89 -9.37 -13.25
C GLU A 284 20.24 -8.16 -12.54
N GLY A 285 20.00 -8.26 -11.23
CA GLY A 285 19.43 -7.19 -10.42
C GLY A 285 18.15 -7.59 -9.68
N THR A 286 17.48 -6.60 -9.10
CA THR A 286 16.26 -6.82 -8.30
C THR A 286 15.11 -5.96 -8.79
N ARG A 287 13.90 -6.52 -8.77
CA ARG A 287 12.63 -5.85 -9.07
C ARG A 287 11.70 -5.98 -7.88
N ILE A 288 11.25 -4.85 -7.37
CA ILE A 288 10.28 -4.74 -6.28
C ILE A 288 9.01 -4.12 -6.86
N THR A 289 7.88 -4.80 -6.71
CA THR A 289 6.58 -4.35 -7.20
C THR A 289 5.66 -4.12 -6.03
N VAL A 290 5.19 -2.88 -5.89
CA VAL A 290 4.20 -2.45 -4.90
C VAL A 290 2.87 -2.27 -5.62
N ARG A 291 1.85 -3.02 -5.20
CA ARG A 291 0.48 -2.92 -5.72
C ARG A 291 -0.37 -2.15 -4.72
N ILE A 292 -1.02 -1.07 -5.15
CA ILE A 292 -1.85 -0.20 -4.30
C ILE A 292 -3.25 -0.07 -4.91
N PRO A 293 -4.33 -0.38 -4.19
CA PRO A 293 -5.70 -0.17 -4.69
C PRO A 293 -5.99 1.31 -4.99
N LEU A 294 -6.77 1.57 -6.05
CA LEU A 294 -7.22 2.91 -6.45
C LEU A 294 -8.43 3.41 -5.64
N THR A 295 -9.15 2.50 -4.99
CA THR A 295 -10.34 2.84 -4.22
C THR A 295 -9.96 3.45 -2.88
N LEU A 296 -10.88 4.24 -2.32
CA LEU A 296 -10.90 4.49 -0.87
C LEU A 296 -10.99 3.15 -0.13
N ALA A 297 -10.89 3.17 1.20
CA ALA A 297 -10.98 1.98 2.03
C ALA A 297 -12.36 1.31 1.99
N ILE A 298 -12.87 0.97 0.81
CA ILE A 298 -14.00 0.10 0.55
C ILE A 298 -13.42 -1.28 0.33
N ILE A 299 -13.96 -2.27 1.03
CA ILE A 299 -13.59 -3.67 0.79
C ILE A 299 -14.85 -4.49 0.60
N GLU A 300 -14.71 -5.51 -0.22
CA GLU A 300 -15.64 -6.64 -0.22
C GLU A 300 -15.36 -7.48 1.01
N SER A 301 -16.41 -7.72 1.79
CA SER A 301 -16.33 -8.47 3.04
C SER A 301 -17.46 -9.46 3.14
N LEU A 302 -17.17 -10.60 3.75
CA LEU A 302 -18.16 -11.54 4.22
C LEU A 302 -18.67 -11.08 5.59
N LEU A 303 -19.94 -10.70 5.66
CA LEU A 303 -20.63 -10.37 6.91
C LEU A 303 -20.99 -11.66 7.64
N VAL A 304 -20.54 -11.77 8.88
CA VAL A 304 -20.80 -12.88 9.78
C VAL A 304 -21.35 -12.38 11.11
N ARG A 305 -22.03 -13.25 11.84
CA ARG A 305 -22.64 -12.95 13.14
C ARG A 305 -22.11 -13.91 14.20
N ILE A 306 -21.88 -13.37 15.40
CA ILE A 306 -21.57 -14.14 16.59
C ILE A 306 -22.40 -13.56 17.74
N GLY A 307 -23.35 -14.35 18.25
CA GLY A 307 -24.40 -13.87 19.14
C GLY A 307 -25.24 -12.79 18.47
N LYS A 308 -25.15 -11.57 18.99
CA LYS A 308 -25.83 -10.39 18.44
C LYS A 308 -24.89 -9.46 17.66
N ASP A 309 -23.60 -9.73 17.72
CA ASP A 309 -22.56 -8.86 17.19
C ASP A 309 -22.21 -9.24 15.75
N SER A 310 -21.97 -8.22 14.94
CA SER A 310 -21.65 -8.35 13.52
C SER A 310 -20.16 -8.16 13.28
N PHE A 311 -19.58 -9.07 12.51
CA PHE A 311 -18.17 -9.03 12.13
C PHE A 311 -18.02 -9.16 10.61
N MET A 312 -16.91 -8.69 10.09
CA MET A 312 -16.60 -8.73 8.67
C MET A 312 -15.24 -9.35 8.42
N LEU A 313 -15.19 -10.30 7.49
CA LEU A 313 -13.95 -10.89 7.02
C LEU A 313 -13.68 -10.40 5.60
N PRO A 314 -12.47 -9.88 5.28
CA PRO A 314 -12.14 -9.51 3.91
C PRO A 314 -12.34 -10.69 2.96
N LEU A 315 -13.18 -10.53 1.94
CA LEU A 315 -13.56 -11.62 1.04
C LEU A 315 -12.34 -12.18 0.27
N SER A 316 -11.34 -11.32 0.01
CA SER A 316 -10.08 -11.69 -0.63
C SER A 316 -9.25 -12.73 0.15
N LEU A 317 -9.53 -12.95 1.43
CA LEU A 317 -8.87 -13.95 2.27
C LEU A 317 -9.73 -15.20 2.46
N VAL A 318 -10.99 -15.19 2.05
CA VAL A 318 -11.95 -16.29 2.24
C VAL A 318 -11.84 -17.27 1.06
N ASP A 319 -11.64 -18.55 1.37
CA ASP A 319 -11.60 -19.64 0.37
C ASP A 319 -12.97 -20.31 0.24
N GLU A 320 -13.54 -20.77 1.36
CA GLU A 320 -14.87 -21.41 1.40
C GLU A 320 -15.52 -21.30 2.78
N CYS A 321 -16.84 -21.49 2.85
CA CYS A 321 -17.58 -21.59 4.10
C CYS A 321 -18.20 -22.99 4.22
N ILE A 322 -18.09 -23.60 5.40
CA ILE A 322 -18.67 -24.92 5.69
C ILE A 322 -19.46 -24.91 6.98
N GLU A 323 -20.36 -25.87 7.15
CA GLU A 323 -21.05 -26.08 8.43
C GLU A 323 -20.17 -26.87 9.40
N LEU A 324 -20.27 -26.54 10.68
CA LEU A 324 -19.67 -27.27 11.79
C LEU A 324 -20.78 -27.78 12.70
N THR A 325 -20.96 -29.10 12.72
CA THR A 325 -21.94 -29.74 13.59
C THR A 325 -21.34 -30.08 14.95
N ARG A 326 -22.18 -30.25 15.97
CA ARG A 326 -21.74 -30.73 17.30
C ARG A 326 -21.05 -32.10 17.25
N GLU A 327 -21.41 -32.96 16.30
CA GLU A 327 -20.74 -34.24 16.11
C GLU A 327 -19.29 -34.06 15.65
N ASP A 328 -19.04 -33.09 14.77
CA ASP A 328 -17.69 -32.79 14.29
C ASP A 328 -16.81 -32.28 15.43
N VAL A 329 -17.35 -31.39 16.27
CA VAL A 329 -16.66 -30.89 17.47
C VAL A 329 -16.36 -32.03 18.45
N ALA A 330 -17.31 -32.94 18.68
CA ALA A 330 -17.11 -34.09 19.56
C ALA A 330 -16.03 -35.04 19.03
N ARG A 331 -15.99 -35.28 17.71
CA ARG A 331 -14.97 -36.11 17.04
C ARG A 331 -13.58 -35.48 17.07
N ALA A 332 -13.49 -34.16 17.25
CA ALA A 332 -12.22 -33.45 17.31
C ALA A 332 -11.49 -33.61 18.66
N HIS A 333 -12.13 -34.24 19.67
CA HIS A 333 -11.54 -34.58 20.97
C HIS A 333 -10.83 -33.39 21.66
N GLY A 334 -11.43 -32.20 21.59
CA GLY A 334 -10.88 -30.97 22.17
C GLY A 334 -9.74 -30.33 21.37
N ARG A 335 -9.39 -30.88 20.21
CA ARG A 335 -8.51 -30.23 19.24
C ARG A 335 -9.37 -29.46 18.26
N ASN A 336 -9.16 -28.15 18.11
CA ASN A 336 -9.94 -27.32 17.19
C ASN A 336 -9.56 -27.62 15.72
N LEU A 337 -10.01 -28.76 15.20
CA LEU A 337 -9.72 -29.28 13.86
C LEU A 337 -11.03 -29.65 13.16
N ALA A 338 -11.21 -29.13 11.94
CA ALA A 338 -12.33 -29.47 11.07
C ALA A 338 -11.83 -30.24 9.84
N ARG A 339 -12.64 -31.15 9.31
CA ARG A 339 -12.32 -31.86 8.06
C ARG A 339 -12.95 -31.12 6.87
N VAL A 340 -12.11 -30.61 5.98
CA VAL A 340 -12.52 -29.88 4.77
C VAL A 340 -11.94 -30.59 3.56
N ARG A 341 -12.81 -31.15 2.69
CA ARG A 341 -12.41 -31.88 1.46
C ARG A 341 -11.28 -32.90 1.70
N GLU A 342 -11.43 -33.74 2.72
CA GLU A 342 -10.45 -34.76 3.18
C GLU A 342 -9.16 -34.24 3.84
N ARG A 343 -9.03 -32.93 4.08
CA ARG A 343 -7.89 -32.34 4.82
C ARG A 343 -8.34 -31.88 6.21
N LEU A 344 -7.46 -32.02 7.20
CA LEU A 344 -7.69 -31.44 8.52
C LEU A 344 -7.23 -29.98 8.51
N VAL A 345 -8.14 -29.07 8.83
CA VAL A 345 -7.89 -27.63 8.91
C VAL A 345 -8.09 -27.18 10.36
N PRO A 346 -7.09 -26.53 10.99
CA PRO A 346 -7.27 -25.95 12.30
C PRO A 346 -8.24 -24.78 12.24
N TYR A 347 -9.06 -24.62 13.28
CA TYR A 347 -9.98 -23.49 13.39
C TYR A 347 -9.85 -22.73 14.71
N ILE A 348 -10.30 -21.49 14.70
CA ILE A 348 -10.32 -20.59 15.85
C ILE A 348 -11.79 -20.27 16.18
N PRO A 349 -12.29 -20.63 17.38
CA PRO A 349 -13.61 -20.24 17.83
C PRO A 349 -13.64 -18.73 18.12
N LEU A 350 -14.25 -17.93 17.24
CA LEU A 350 -14.24 -16.48 17.41
C LEU A 350 -15.08 -16.02 18.61
N ARG A 351 -16.15 -16.75 18.95
CA ARG A 351 -16.94 -16.50 20.15
C ARG A 351 -16.08 -16.49 21.41
N GLU A 352 -15.32 -17.56 21.62
CA GLU A 352 -14.43 -17.69 22.77
C GLU A 352 -13.32 -16.65 22.72
N ARG A 353 -12.74 -16.43 21.52
CA ARG A 353 -11.65 -15.48 21.32
C ARG A 353 -12.03 -14.05 21.71
N PHE A 354 -13.24 -13.63 21.36
CA PHE A 354 -13.75 -12.30 21.69
C PHE A 354 -14.52 -12.24 23.01
N GLY A 355 -14.61 -13.35 23.75
CA GLY A 355 -15.33 -13.40 25.02
C GLY A 355 -16.82 -13.11 24.90
N ILE A 356 -17.44 -13.46 23.77
CA ILE A 356 -18.85 -13.17 23.48
C ILE A 356 -19.73 -14.14 24.27
N ALA A 357 -20.56 -13.59 25.15
CA ALA A 357 -21.47 -14.37 25.99
C ALA A 357 -22.59 -15.05 25.18
N GLY A 358 -23.11 -16.15 25.73
CA GLY A 358 -24.19 -16.94 25.14
C GLY A 358 -23.72 -18.29 24.63
N GLU A 359 -24.67 -19.21 24.45
CA GLU A 359 -24.40 -20.55 23.94
C GLU A 359 -24.28 -20.53 22.40
N PRO A 360 -23.36 -21.32 21.83
CA PRO A 360 -23.27 -21.50 20.38
C PRO A 360 -24.54 -22.18 19.84
N PRO A 361 -24.93 -21.88 18.58
CA PRO A 361 -26.07 -22.53 17.93
C PRO A 361 -25.86 -24.05 17.77
N GLN A 362 -26.90 -24.77 17.36
CA GLN A 362 -26.78 -26.22 17.09
C GLN A 362 -25.89 -26.53 15.88
N ILE A 363 -25.90 -25.63 14.91
CA ILE A 363 -25.07 -25.69 13.71
C ILE A 363 -24.32 -24.36 13.66
N GLU A 364 -23.01 -24.42 13.78
CA GLU A 364 -22.12 -23.28 13.57
C GLU A 364 -21.61 -23.32 12.12
N GLN A 365 -20.93 -22.26 11.69
CA GLN A 365 -20.28 -22.21 10.39
C GLN A 365 -18.80 -21.88 10.56
N ILE A 366 -17.96 -22.46 9.72
CA ILE A 366 -16.54 -22.15 9.65
C ILE A 366 -16.27 -21.42 8.35
N VAL A 367 -15.70 -20.22 8.46
CA VAL A 367 -15.12 -19.50 7.34
C VAL A 367 -13.67 -19.92 7.18
N ILE A 368 -13.35 -20.65 6.11
CA ILE A 368 -11.99 -21.08 5.79
C ILE A 368 -11.29 -19.93 5.07
N THR A 369 -10.13 -19.55 5.60
CA THR A 369 -9.29 -18.50 5.03
C THR A 369 -7.90 -19.03 4.68
N GLU A 370 -7.25 -18.40 3.72
CA GLU A 370 -5.87 -18.70 3.33
C GLU A 370 -4.98 -17.49 3.52
N VAL A 371 -3.99 -17.60 4.42
CA VAL A 371 -3.02 -16.53 4.69
C VAL A 371 -1.62 -17.13 4.59
N ASN A 372 -0.78 -16.57 3.71
CA ASN A 372 0.59 -17.04 3.46
C ASN A 372 0.66 -18.56 3.15
N GLY A 373 -0.30 -19.10 2.40
CA GLY A 373 -0.39 -20.53 2.06
C GLY A 373 -0.84 -21.45 3.21
N GLN A 374 -1.17 -20.89 4.38
CA GLN A 374 -1.74 -21.64 5.49
C GLN A 374 -3.26 -21.48 5.52
N ARG A 375 -3.97 -22.61 5.60
CA ARG A 375 -5.43 -22.63 5.76
C ARG A 375 -5.80 -22.64 7.23
N VAL A 376 -6.69 -21.73 7.61
CA VAL A 376 -7.25 -21.65 8.96
C VAL A 376 -8.74 -21.33 8.89
N GLY A 377 -9.51 -22.02 9.73
CA GLY A 377 -10.94 -21.77 9.88
C GLY A 377 -11.25 -20.76 10.98
N PHE A 378 -12.29 -19.98 10.81
CA PHE A 378 -12.86 -19.14 11.87
C PHE A 378 -14.31 -19.56 12.11
N VAL A 379 -14.59 -20.06 13.32
CA VAL A 379 -15.95 -20.47 13.69
C VAL A 379 -16.77 -19.25 14.02
N VAL A 380 -17.93 -19.15 13.39
CA VAL A 380 -18.94 -18.11 13.55
C VAL A 380 -20.30 -18.78 13.73
N ASP A 381 -21.27 -18.06 14.30
CA ASP A 381 -22.61 -18.62 14.44
C ASP A 381 -23.31 -18.71 13.08
N GLN A 382 -23.15 -17.65 12.28
CA GLN A 382 -23.86 -17.51 11.01
C GLN A 382 -23.09 -16.60 10.04
N VAL A 383 -23.02 -17.04 8.79
CA VAL A 383 -22.61 -16.26 7.62
C VAL A 383 -23.86 -15.64 7.02
N ILE A 384 -23.87 -14.32 6.91
CA ILE A 384 -25.01 -13.56 6.38
C ILE A 384 -24.88 -13.42 4.86
N GLY A 385 -23.69 -13.03 4.37
CA GLY A 385 -23.42 -12.85 2.95
C GLY A 385 -22.35 -11.82 2.65
N GLU A 386 -22.18 -11.51 1.37
CA GLU A 386 -21.21 -10.54 0.86
C GLU A 386 -21.73 -9.11 0.99
N HIS A 387 -20.85 -8.19 1.39
CA HIS A 387 -21.14 -6.77 1.51
C HIS A 387 -19.94 -5.93 1.07
N GLN A 388 -20.20 -4.89 0.27
CA GLN A 388 -19.25 -3.81 0.05
C GLN A 388 -19.33 -2.83 1.22
N THR A 389 -18.20 -2.54 1.86
CA THR A 389 -18.21 -1.75 3.08
C THR A 389 -17.12 -0.69 3.11
N VAL A 390 -17.46 0.51 3.57
CA VAL A 390 -16.51 1.60 3.81
C VAL A 390 -15.90 1.40 5.20
N ILE A 391 -14.60 1.16 5.23
CA ILE A 391 -13.84 0.98 6.45
C ILE A 391 -13.59 2.32 7.10
N LYS A 392 -14.02 2.42 8.35
CA LYS A 392 -13.69 3.51 9.25
C LYS A 392 -12.60 3.05 10.21
N SER A 393 -11.60 3.91 10.42
CA SER A 393 -10.60 3.68 11.45
C SER A 393 -11.27 3.74 12.83
N LEU A 394 -10.90 2.82 13.72
CA LEU A 394 -11.40 2.81 15.11
C LEU A 394 -10.91 4.02 15.93
N GLY A 395 -9.98 4.82 15.41
CA GLY A 395 -9.42 5.96 16.13
C GLY A 395 -8.34 5.57 17.15
N ARG A 396 -7.75 6.57 17.82
CA ARG A 396 -6.55 6.39 18.64
C ARG A 396 -6.77 5.53 19.89
N ALA A 397 -7.98 5.57 20.46
CA ALA A 397 -8.32 4.83 21.69
C ALA A 397 -8.29 3.30 21.50
N TYR A 398 -8.54 2.84 20.27
CA TYR A 398 -8.65 1.40 19.95
C TYR A 398 -7.51 0.90 19.06
N LYS A 399 -6.44 1.69 18.91
CA LYS A 399 -5.27 1.35 18.09
C LYS A 399 -4.55 0.09 18.57
N SER A 400 -4.74 -0.31 19.83
CA SER A 400 -4.18 -1.51 20.44
C SER A 400 -5.13 -2.71 20.46
N SER A 401 -6.32 -2.61 19.86
CA SER A 401 -7.23 -3.74 19.76
C SER A 401 -6.60 -4.83 18.89
N GLN A 402 -6.49 -6.04 19.44
CA GLN A 402 -5.94 -7.18 18.72
C GLN A 402 -7.06 -7.90 17.98
N GLY A 403 -6.79 -8.26 16.72
CA GLY A 403 -7.70 -9.01 15.86
C GLY A 403 -8.74 -8.18 15.11
N ILE A 404 -8.64 -6.85 15.15
CA ILE A 404 -9.58 -5.94 14.48
C ILE A 404 -8.79 -4.90 13.66
N SER A 405 -9.08 -4.82 12.36
CA SER A 405 -8.44 -3.87 11.43
C SER A 405 -9.23 -2.57 11.23
N GLY A 406 -10.52 -2.56 11.57
CA GLY A 406 -11.39 -1.40 11.40
C GLY A 406 -12.83 -1.68 11.84
N ALA A 407 -13.72 -0.73 11.58
CA ALA A 407 -15.16 -0.91 11.74
C ALA A 407 -15.90 -0.31 10.55
N THR A 408 -17.16 -0.68 10.42
CA THR A 408 -18.09 -0.10 9.46
C THR A 408 -19.47 0.04 10.08
N ILE A 409 -20.33 0.80 9.41
CA ILE A 409 -21.72 0.97 9.78
C ILE A 409 -22.55 0.18 8.76
N LEU A 410 -23.35 -0.75 9.24
CA LEU A 410 -24.28 -1.54 8.43
C LEU A 410 -25.49 -0.71 8.01
N GLY A 411 -26.24 -1.19 7.02
CA GLY A 411 -27.42 -0.49 6.51
C GLY A 411 -28.43 -0.17 7.62
N ASP A 412 -28.62 -1.06 8.60
CA ASP A 412 -29.51 -0.82 9.74
C ASP A 412 -28.98 0.19 10.78
N GLY A 413 -27.76 0.72 10.59
CA GLY A 413 -27.08 1.65 11.48
C GLY A 413 -26.28 0.96 12.59
N SER A 414 -26.29 -0.37 12.66
CA SER A 414 -25.45 -1.12 13.61
C SER A 414 -23.98 -1.08 13.18
N VAL A 415 -23.07 -1.33 14.12
CA VAL A 415 -21.63 -1.35 13.86
C VAL A 415 -21.19 -2.79 13.61
N ALA A 416 -20.40 -2.99 12.55
CA ALA A 416 -19.71 -4.25 12.30
C ALA A 416 -18.19 -4.06 12.40
N LEU A 417 -17.51 -4.99 13.06
CA LEU A 417 -16.06 -4.95 13.26
C LEU A 417 -15.36 -5.78 12.18
N ILE A 418 -14.32 -5.21 11.56
CA ILE A 418 -13.58 -5.86 10.48
C ILE A 418 -12.40 -6.61 11.08
N LEU A 419 -12.36 -7.92 10.88
CA LEU A 419 -11.36 -8.79 11.47
C LEU A 419 -9.99 -8.62 10.80
N ASP A 420 -8.93 -8.61 11.61
CA ASP A 420 -7.55 -8.71 11.15
C ASP A 420 -7.12 -10.18 11.19
N ILE A 421 -7.38 -10.89 10.08
CA ILE A 421 -7.14 -12.33 9.97
C ILE A 421 -5.65 -12.70 10.16
N PRO A 422 -4.67 -12.01 9.52
CA PRO A 422 -3.27 -12.27 9.78
C PRO A 422 -2.86 -12.09 11.24
N GLN A 423 -3.35 -11.04 11.92
CA GLN A 423 -3.03 -10.80 13.33
C GLN A 423 -3.65 -11.87 14.25
N LEU A 424 -4.89 -12.28 13.99
CA LEU A 424 -5.55 -13.37 14.72
C LEU A 424 -4.75 -14.66 14.62
N LEU A 425 -4.30 -15.02 13.41
CA LEU A 425 -3.49 -16.22 13.19
C LEU A 425 -2.16 -16.19 13.96
N GLN A 426 -1.45 -15.05 13.91
CA GLN A 426 -0.19 -14.87 14.66
C GLN A 426 -0.38 -15.03 16.17
N SER A 427 -1.48 -14.50 16.71
CA SER A 427 -1.75 -14.57 18.14
C SER A 427 -1.97 -16.00 18.64
N VAL A 428 -2.65 -16.83 17.84
CA VAL A 428 -2.87 -18.24 18.16
C VAL A 428 -1.59 -19.06 18.04
N GLN A 429 -0.74 -18.79 17.05
CA GLN A 429 0.56 -19.43 16.92
C GLN A 429 1.49 -19.11 18.10
N ALA A 430 1.45 -17.87 18.60
CA ALA A 430 2.24 -17.46 19.76
C ALA A 430 1.77 -18.07 21.08
N GLU A 431 0.47 -18.40 21.22
CA GLU A 431 -0.09 -19.07 22.40
C GLU A 431 0.17 -20.59 22.40
N ALA A 432 0.40 -21.17 21.21
CA ALA A 432 0.67 -22.59 21.03
C ALA A 432 2.18 -22.97 21.11
N ALA A 433 3.07 -21.96 21.05
CA ALA A 433 4.53 -22.10 21.17
C ALA A 433 4.98 -21.85 22.61
#